data_AF-A0A3N2I0K7-F1
#
_entry.id   AF-A0A3N2I0K7-F1
#
_cell.length_a   1.000
_cell.length_b   1.000
_cell.length_c   1.000
_cell.angle_alpha   90.00
_cell.angle_beta   90.00
_cell.angle_gamma   90.00
#
_symmetry.space_group_name_H-M   'P 1'
#
loop_
_entity.id
_entity.type
_entity.pdbx_description
1 polymer ?
#
loop_
_entity_poly.entity_id
_entity_poly.type
_entity_poly.pdbx_seq_one_letter_code
_entity_poly.pdbx_strand_id
1 'polypeptide(L)'
;MMSIAPIRSTAPQRVSSMVLLTGLIAGRFDLARFSPTLAVLDIRMVFAIAACLATLLLSTTRPTVRRSVPSRFLLLLSLWFAWLLLGAAWAPTGARLDEYVADIGYLAVFLLCTLVTLVHFDSRDWLFLWKVILVIAVVYFLGAVAAGPGDQGRYSAFGGGPNVFVRIMGLGAIAALLIHLRTLNVLVLGLLPIFAAGAVLSGSRGGLVAAASIAVIAVPALFKRLGWRRSFGFSVLVLGGGVISFIAFGSALTRVFEQRVVLLTLVDGYSSGRSEIVAAALDLFRQHPFIGVGLDGYYGLVGQYAGLEYPHNLFLAAAAEGGLIGLVLLLLPLTFVATCLLRGRPLTAVTLCAWLASLFMLVSSMFSGDYYDSRFIWFFAIAALSSASAAAGSPERGRAKLNNSAKSLPRITPL
;
A
#
# COMPACT_ATOMS: atom_id res chain seq x y z
N MET A 1 6.27 13.22 42.59
CA MET A 1 5.50 13.38 41.33
C MET A 1 6.47 13.73 40.22
N MET A 2 6.92 12.75 39.43
CA MET A 2 7.74 13.01 38.24
C MET A 2 6.83 13.60 37.16
N SER A 3 7.03 14.88 36.85
CA SER A 3 6.42 15.55 35.71
C SER A 3 6.88 14.86 34.43
N ILE A 4 6.03 14.02 33.85
CA ILE A 4 6.25 13.43 32.53
C ILE A 4 6.11 14.59 31.54
N ALA A 5 7.25 15.17 31.14
CA ALA A 5 7.29 16.22 30.13
C ALA A 5 6.48 15.77 28.89
N PRO A 6 5.63 16.64 28.33
CA PRO A 6 4.81 16.27 27.17
C PRO A 6 5.74 15.93 26.02
N ILE A 7 5.75 14.64 25.63
CA ILE A 7 6.48 14.13 24.47
C ILE A 7 5.93 14.88 23.24
N ARG A 8 6.67 15.89 22.79
CA ARG A 8 6.41 16.60 21.53
C ARG A 8 6.92 15.68 20.43
N SER A 9 6.06 15.30 19.50
CA SER A 9 6.49 14.71 18.24
C SER A 9 7.48 15.68 17.60
N THR A 10 8.71 15.25 17.32
CA THR A 10 9.74 16.16 16.83
C THR A 10 9.60 16.36 15.32
N ALA A 11 10.00 17.53 14.81
CA ALA A 11 9.98 17.83 13.38
C ALA A 11 10.71 16.77 12.50
N PRO A 12 11.83 16.13 12.94
CA PRO A 12 12.57 15.17 12.13
C PRO A 12 11.77 13.93 11.66
N GLN A 13 10.92 13.35 12.51
CA GLN A 13 10.10 12.17 12.14
C GLN A 13 9.15 12.52 11.00
N ARG A 14 8.50 13.69 11.11
CA ARG A 14 7.54 14.17 10.13
C ARG A 14 8.21 14.48 8.80
N VAL A 15 9.37 15.15 8.83
CA VAL A 15 10.16 15.42 7.62
C VAL A 15 10.61 14.11 6.96
N SER A 16 11.22 13.19 7.72
CA SER A 16 11.69 11.90 7.18
C SER A 16 10.54 11.12 6.52
N SER A 17 9.39 11.06 7.19
CA SER A 17 8.23 10.34 6.65
C SER A 17 7.58 11.00 5.43
N MET A 18 7.59 12.34 5.35
CA MET A 18 7.14 13.04 4.15
C MET A 18 8.08 12.77 2.97
N VAL A 19 9.40 12.89 3.18
CA VAL A 19 10.39 12.61 2.13
C VAL A 19 10.26 11.17 1.63
N LEU A 20 10.14 10.21 2.56
CA LEU A 20 9.93 8.81 2.23
C LEU A 20 8.64 8.56 1.46
N LEU A 21 7.52 9.08 1.94
CA LEU A 21 6.23 8.88 1.30
C LEU A 21 6.21 9.50 -0.09
N THR A 22 6.75 10.71 -0.26
CA THR A 22 6.84 11.35 -1.57
C THR A 22 7.73 10.55 -2.52
N GLY A 23 8.89 10.05 -2.07
CA GLY A 23 9.75 9.19 -2.89
C GLY A 23 9.07 7.89 -3.32
N LEU A 24 8.36 7.24 -2.39
CA LEU A 24 7.57 6.03 -2.70
C LEU A 24 6.43 6.32 -3.67
N ILE A 25 5.78 7.49 -3.59
CA ILE A 25 4.70 7.85 -4.51
C ILE A 25 5.24 8.23 -5.89
N ALA A 26 6.36 8.94 -5.95
CA ALA A 26 7.02 9.35 -7.19
C ALA A 26 7.29 8.13 -8.08
N GLY A 27 7.69 6.99 -7.52
CA GLY A 27 7.86 5.76 -8.30
C GLY A 27 8.85 5.96 -9.45
N ARG A 28 8.50 5.53 -10.67
CA ARG A 28 9.29 5.78 -11.89
C ARG A 28 8.84 7.04 -12.65
N PHE A 29 8.51 8.11 -11.92
CA PHE A 29 8.11 9.36 -12.57
C PHE A 29 9.27 9.94 -13.37
N ASP A 30 9.06 10.14 -14.67
CA ASP A 30 10.09 10.63 -15.58
C ASP A 30 10.02 12.16 -15.72
N LEU A 31 11.15 12.82 -15.41
CA LEU A 31 11.29 14.28 -15.54
C LEU A 31 11.42 14.75 -16.99
N ALA A 32 11.67 13.85 -17.94
CA ALA A 32 11.65 14.14 -19.38
C ALA A 32 10.33 14.81 -19.82
N ARG A 33 9.25 14.54 -19.09
CA ARG A 33 7.92 15.15 -19.29
C ARG A 33 7.91 16.67 -19.13
N PHE A 34 8.85 17.23 -18.36
CA PHE A 34 9.00 18.68 -18.19
C PHE A 34 10.07 19.23 -19.12
N SER A 35 11.19 18.52 -19.27
CA SER A 35 12.25 18.87 -20.21
C SER A 35 13.09 17.64 -20.55
N PRO A 36 13.44 17.40 -21.84
CA PRO A 36 14.34 16.33 -22.24
C PRO A 36 15.71 16.37 -21.52
N THR A 37 16.19 17.56 -21.16
CA THR A 37 17.46 17.72 -20.43
C THR A 37 17.41 17.15 -19.01
N LEU A 38 16.22 17.01 -18.43
CA LEU A 38 16.02 16.43 -17.10
C LEU A 38 15.87 14.90 -17.14
N ALA A 39 15.78 14.29 -18.32
CA ALA A 39 15.66 12.83 -18.49
C ALA A 39 16.84 12.05 -17.87
N VAL A 40 18.01 12.70 -17.75
CA VAL A 40 19.21 12.12 -17.13
C VAL A 40 19.05 11.96 -15.61
N LEU A 41 18.17 12.72 -14.98
CA LEU A 41 18.00 12.72 -13.53
C LEU A 41 16.89 11.75 -13.11
N ASP A 42 17.29 10.59 -12.61
CA ASP A 42 16.37 9.65 -11.97
C ASP A 42 15.85 10.22 -10.64
N ILE A 43 14.56 10.55 -10.61
CA ILE A 43 13.91 11.12 -9.43
C ILE A 43 13.97 10.18 -8.21
N ARG A 44 14.04 8.86 -8.43
CA ARG A 44 14.18 7.87 -7.36
C ARG A 44 15.49 8.06 -6.62
N MET A 45 16.58 8.36 -7.33
CA MET A 45 17.89 8.63 -6.74
C MET A 45 17.83 9.85 -5.82
N VAL A 46 17.24 10.95 -6.29
CA VAL A 46 17.11 12.19 -5.52
C VAL A 46 16.35 11.93 -4.22
N PHE A 47 15.21 11.24 -4.30
CA PHE A 47 14.43 10.90 -3.10
C PHE A 47 15.09 9.85 -2.22
N ALA A 48 15.84 8.90 -2.77
CA ALA A 48 16.60 7.93 -2.00
C ALA A 48 17.71 8.61 -1.18
N ILE A 49 18.47 9.54 -1.80
CA ILE A 49 19.48 10.36 -1.10
C ILE A 49 18.81 11.20 -0.02
N ALA A 50 17.74 11.92 -0.34
CA ALA A 50 17.02 12.74 0.63
C ALA A 50 16.46 11.89 1.79
N ALA A 51 15.94 10.70 1.52
CA ALA A 51 15.45 9.76 2.53
C ALA A 51 16.58 9.25 3.43
N CYS A 52 17.74 8.91 2.87
CA CYS A 52 18.92 8.52 3.63
C CYS A 52 19.38 9.66 4.56
N LEU A 53 19.48 10.89 4.04
CA LEU A 53 19.87 12.06 4.85
C LEU A 53 18.87 12.35 5.96
N ALA A 54 17.56 12.35 5.65
CA ALA A 54 16.52 12.56 6.65
C ALA A 54 16.51 11.46 7.72
N THR A 55 16.77 10.21 7.32
CA THR A 55 16.87 9.06 8.23
C THR A 55 18.12 9.12 9.09
N LEU A 56 19.26 9.56 8.54
CA LEU A 56 20.51 9.77 9.29
C LEU A 56 20.35 10.90 10.32
N LEU A 57 19.70 12.00 9.94
CA LEU A 57 19.37 13.07 10.89
C LEU A 57 18.44 12.53 11.99
N LEU A 58 17.45 11.72 11.64
CA LEU A 58 16.54 11.11 12.61
C LEU A 58 17.25 10.14 13.55
N SER A 59 18.26 9.39 13.10
CA SER A 59 18.99 8.42 13.94
C SER A 59 19.86 9.09 15.01
N THR A 60 20.14 10.39 14.89
CA THR A 60 20.75 11.18 15.98
C THR A 60 19.79 11.43 17.15
N THR A 61 18.49 11.19 16.94
CA THR A 61 17.46 11.32 17.98
C THR A 61 17.18 9.97 18.64
N ARG A 62 16.82 9.97 19.92
CA ARG A 62 16.43 8.73 20.61
C ARG A 62 14.97 8.39 20.33
N PRO A 63 14.64 7.12 20.01
CA PRO A 63 13.25 6.72 19.84
C PRO A 63 12.48 6.87 21.15
N THR A 64 11.29 7.45 21.06
CA THR A 64 10.41 7.70 22.23
C THR A 64 9.79 6.43 22.78
N VAL A 65 9.62 5.40 21.94
CA VAL A 65 9.05 4.10 22.29
C VAL A 65 9.89 3.01 21.63
N ARG A 66 10.23 1.97 22.40
CA ARG A 66 10.98 0.82 21.91
C ARG A 66 10.08 -0.01 20.99
N ARG A 67 10.16 0.26 19.69
CA ARG A 67 9.54 -0.53 18.63
C ARG A 67 10.58 -1.37 17.93
N SER A 68 10.16 -2.51 17.41
CA SER A 68 11.01 -3.32 16.55
C SER A 68 10.18 -4.02 15.50
N VAL A 69 10.83 -4.31 14.38
CA VAL A 69 10.33 -5.28 13.41
C VAL A 69 11.03 -6.60 13.72
N PRO A 70 10.30 -7.74 13.73
CA PRO A 70 10.92 -9.03 14.00
C PRO A 70 12.10 -9.31 13.06
N SER A 71 13.27 -9.69 13.60
CA SER A 71 14.47 -9.99 12.81
C SER A 71 14.23 -11.09 11.78
N ARG A 72 13.36 -12.07 12.10
CA ARG A 72 12.94 -13.11 11.17
C ARG A 72 12.27 -12.56 9.91
N PHE A 73 11.41 -11.54 10.04
CA PHE A 73 10.81 -10.88 8.86
C PHE A 73 11.88 -10.22 7.99
N LEU A 74 12.82 -9.51 8.62
CA LEU A 74 13.91 -8.84 7.91
C LEU A 74 14.80 -9.84 7.17
N LEU A 75 15.18 -10.93 7.82
CA LEU A 75 15.95 -12.02 7.20
C LEU A 75 15.21 -12.58 5.97
N LEU A 76 13.94 -12.93 6.12
CA LEU A 76 13.14 -13.50 5.01
C LEU A 76 13.02 -12.52 3.84
N LEU A 77 12.80 -11.24 4.13
CA LEU A 77 12.72 -10.20 3.11
C LEU A 77 14.08 -9.98 2.42
N SER A 78 15.19 -9.96 3.19
CA SER A 78 16.55 -9.86 2.65
C SER A 78 16.93 -11.05 1.77
N LEU A 79 16.52 -12.27 2.13
CA LEU A 79 16.74 -13.46 1.31
C LEU A 79 16.01 -13.36 -0.03
N TRP A 80 14.78 -12.83 -0.04
CA TRP A 80 14.06 -12.58 -1.29
C TRP A 80 14.77 -11.55 -2.17
N PHE A 81 15.22 -10.42 -1.60
CA PHE A 81 16.01 -9.43 -2.34
C PHE A 81 17.31 -9.99 -2.89
N ALA A 82 18.05 -10.74 -2.08
CA ALA A 82 19.29 -11.38 -2.51
C ALA A 82 19.04 -12.36 -3.66
N TRP A 83 17.94 -13.11 -3.62
CA TRP A 83 17.56 -14.02 -4.71
C TRP A 83 17.24 -13.28 -6.00
N LEU A 84 16.49 -12.18 -5.94
CA LEU A 84 16.19 -11.37 -7.13
C LEU A 84 17.47 -10.82 -7.77
N LEU A 85 18.41 -10.30 -6.96
CA LEU A 85 19.68 -9.79 -7.45
C LEU A 85 20.58 -10.90 -8.00
N LEU A 86 20.61 -12.06 -7.35
CA LEU A 86 21.35 -13.22 -7.83
C LEU A 86 20.81 -13.71 -9.19
N GLY A 87 19.50 -13.55 -9.42
CA GLY A 87 18.84 -13.82 -10.69
C GLY A 87 19.38 -13.04 -11.88
N ALA A 88 20.10 -11.93 -11.66
CA ALA A 88 20.80 -11.22 -12.74
C ALA A 88 21.94 -12.06 -13.36
N ALA A 89 22.51 -13.02 -12.61
CA ALA A 89 23.65 -13.81 -13.07
C ALA A 89 23.32 -14.82 -14.19
N TRP A 90 22.04 -15.19 -14.34
CA TRP A 90 21.57 -16.09 -15.40
C TRP A 90 20.43 -15.50 -16.23
N ALA A 91 20.21 -14.19 -16.14
CA ALA A 91 19.19 -13.52 -16.92
C ALA A 91 19.54 -13.59 -18.43
N PRO A 92 18.53 -13.70 -19.30
CA PRO A 92 18.71 -13.76 -20.75
C PRO A 92 19.23 -12.43 -21.30
N THR A 93 19.83 -12.46 -22.49
CA THR A 93 20.45 -11.28 -23.13
C THR A 93 19.49 -10.12 -23.41
N GLY A 94 18.18 -10.38 -23.50
CA GLY A 94 17.16 -9.34 -23.69
C GLY A 94 16.66 -8.68 -22.41
N ALA A 95 17.12 -9.10 -21.24
CA ALA A 95 16.67 -8.54 -19.95
C ALA A 95 17.26 -7.13 -19.71
N ARG A 96 16.47 -6.24 -19.08
CA ARG A 96 16.87 -4.88 -18.72
C ARG A 96 17.48 -4.83 -17.32
N LEU A 97 18.67 -5.43 -17.20
CA LEU A 97 19.29 -5.66 -15.89
C LEU A 97 19.66 -4.37 -15.16
N ASP A 98 20.14 -3.36 -15.87
CA ASP A 98 20.50 -2.06 -15.33
C ASP A 98 19.31 -1.39 -14.63
N GLU A 99 18.16 -1.33 -15.30
CA GLU A 99 16.93 -0.75 -14.75
C GLU A 99 16.43 -1.55 -13.53
N TYR A 100 16.33 -2.87 -13.65
CA TYR A 100 15.72 -3.72 -12.62
C TYR A 100 16.61 -3.89 -11.38
N VAL A 101 17.93 -3.93 -11.55
CA VAL A 101 18.87 -3.92 -10.42
C VAL A 101 18.80 -2.58 -9.69
N ALA A 102 18.75 -1.46 -10.42
CA ALA A 102 18.57 -0.14 -9.81
C ALA A 102 17.25 -0.06 -9.03
N ASP A 103 16.15 -0.57 -9.60
CA ASP A 103 14.85 -0.63 -8.94
C ASP A 103 14.86 -1.44 -7.64
N ILE A 104 15.47 -2.61 -7.65
CA ILE A 104 15.65 -3.42 -6.44
C ILE A 104 16.51 -2.67 -5.41
N GLY A 105 17.57 -1.99 -5.86
CA GLY A 105 18.42 -1.16 -5.03
C GLY A 105 17.65 -0.02 -4.35
N TYR A 106 16.88 0.75 -5.11
CA TYR A 106 16.05 1.83 -4.56
C TYR A 106 14.99 1.29 -3.60
N LEU A 107 14.34 0.18 -3.95
CA LEU A 107 13.39 -0.48 -3.07
C LEU A 107 14.05 -0.87 -1.74
N ALA A 108 15.21 -1.51 -1.77
CA ALA A 108 15.95 -1.86 -0.56
C ALA A 108 16.29 -0.61 0.29
N VAL A 109 16.78 0.46 -0.33
CA VAL A 109 17.09 1.73 0.36
C VAL A 109 15.86 2.34 1.01
N PHE A 110 14.73 2.44 0.28
CA PHE A 110 13.49 2.98 0.82
C PHE A 110 12.96 2.14 1.98
N LEU A 111 13.07 0.81 1.92
CA LEU A 111 12.64 -0.06 3.01
C LEU A 111 13.55 0.05 4.24
N LEU A 112 14.86 0.16 4.07
CA LEU A 112 15.78 0.44 5.18
C LEU A 112 15.45 1.77 5.86
N CYS A 113 15.25 2.83 5.08
CA CYS A 113 14.87 4.13 5.62
C CYS A 113 13.49 4.09 6.29
N THR A 114 12.55 3.31 5.75
CA THR A 114 11.24 3.04 6.37
C THR A 114 11.40 2.36 7.73
N LEU A 115 12.23 1.32 7.83
CA LEU A 115 12.47 0.61 9.09
C LEU A 115 12.97 1.56 10.17
N VAL A 116 13.99 2.36 9.87
CA VAL A 116 14.54 3.33 10.83
C VAL A 116 13.50 4.39 11.18
N THR A 117 12.81 4.94 10.19
CA THR A 117 11.84 6.03 10.41
C THR A 117 10.66 5.58 11.27
N LEU A 118 10.03 4.45 10.96
CA LEU A 118 8.82 3.99 11.65
C LEU A 118 9.08 3.50 13.09
N VAL A 119 10.31 3.10 13.42
CA VAL A 119 10.68 2.77 14.82
C VAL A 119 10.61 4.01 15.72
N HIS A 120 10.89 5.20 15.18
CA HIS A 120 10.88 6.47 15.93
C HIS A 120 9.49 7.11 16.07
N PHE A 121 8.47 6.61 15.37
CA PHE A 121 7.14 7.24 15.31
C PHE A 121 6.37 7.16 16.62
N ASP A 122 5.92 8.25 17.22
CA ASP A 122 4.93 8.17 18.30
C ASP A 122 3.47 8.01 17.78
N SER A 123 2.50 7.99 18.70
CA SER A 123 1.08 7.91 18.36
C SER A 123 0.56 9.05 17.48
N ARG A 124 1.18 10.24 17.55
CA ARG A 124 0.85 11.43 16.76
C ARG A 124 1.48 11.35 15.38
N ASP A 125 2.70 10.82 15.27
CA ASP A 125 3.40 10.64 13.99
C ASP A 125 2.65 9.68 13.07
N TRP A 126 2.09 8.60 13.62
CA TRP A 126 1.18 7.74 12.85
C TRP A 126 0.00 8.54 12.30
N LEU A 127 -0.72 9.27 13.16
CA LEU A 127 -1.87 10.06 12.72
C LEU A 127 -1.47 11.11 11.68
N PHE A 128 -0.28 11.72 11.80
CA PHE A 128 0.27 12.64 10.83
C PHE A 128 0.51 11.97 9.47
N LEU A 129 1.22 10.84 9.43
CA LEU A 129 1.46 10.08 8.20
C LEU A 129 0.15 9.79 7.45
N TRP A 130 -0.87 9.31 8.16
CA TRP A 130 -2.16 9.00 7.55
C TRP A 130 -2.94 10.24 7.10
N LYS A 131 -2.81 11.38 7.80
CA LYS A 131 -3.33 12.67 7.30
C LYS A 131 -2.64 13.09 6.01
N VAL A 132 -1.32 12.90 5.89
CA VAL A 132 -0.58 13.19 4.66
C VAL A 132 -1.08 12.29 3.51
N ILE A 133 -1.24 10.97 3.75
CA ILE A 133 -1.82 10.05 2.76
C ILE A 133 -3.23 10.50 2.33
N LEU A 134 -4.07 10.91 3.28
CA LEU A 134 -5.42 11.41 2.97
C LEU A 134 -5.37 12.66 2.09
N VAL A 135 -4.52 13.64 2.44
CA VAL A 135 -4.34 14.87 1.66
C VAL A 135 -3.88 14.54 0.25
N ILE A 136 -2.90 13.64 0.10
CA ILE A 136 -2.42 13.20 -1.21
C ILE A 136 -3.55 12.56 -2.02
N ALA A 137 -4.39 11.72 -1.40
CA ALA A 137 -5.53 11.13 -2.09
C ALA A 137 -6.54 12.18 -2.55
N VAL A 138 -6.82 13.20 -1.73
CA VAL A 138 -7.68 14.32 -2.14
C VAL A 138 -7.04 15.10 -3.30
N VAL A 139 -5.74 15.41 -3.23
CA VAL A 139 -5.02 16.12 -4.29
C VAL A 139 -5.01 15.32 -5.60
N TYR A 140 -4.80 14.01 -5.54
CA TYR A 140 -4.91 13.12 -6.71
C TYR A 140 -6.32 13.13 -7.29
N PHE A 141 -7.35 13.05 -6.45
CA PHE A 141 -8.74 13.08 -6.92
C PHE A 141 -9.05 14.41 -7.64
N LEU A 142 -8.71 15.54 -7.01
CA LEU A 142 -8.92 16.87 -7.58
C LEU A 142 -8.11 17.05 -8.88
N GLY A 143 -6.86 16.58 -8.90
CA GLY A 143 -6.01 16.60 -10.08
C GLY A 143 -6.60 15.78 -11.23
N ALA A 144 -7.16 14.61 -10.96
CA ALA A 144 -7.83 13.79 -11.96
C ALA A 144 -9.10 14.46 -12.51
N VAL A 145 -9.92 15.05 -11.62
CA VAL A 145 -11.14 15.77 -12.03
C VAL A 145 -10.79 16.99 -12.88
N ALA A 146 -9.75 17.74 -12.50
CA ALA A 146 -9.30 18.92 -13.23
C ALA A 146 -8.69 18.57 -14.60
N ALA A 147 -7.95 17.46 -14.69
CA ALA A 147 -7.43 16.95 -15.96
C ALA A 147 -8.54 16.40 -16.88
N GLY A 148 -9.65 15.95 -16.29
CA GLY A 148 -10.73 15.28 -17.01
C GLY A 148 -10.40 13.83 -17.38
N PRO A 149 -11.31 13.16 -18.10
CA PRO A 149 -11.08 11.80 -18.57
C PRO A 149 -9.99 11.78 -19.65
N GLY A 150 -9.00 10.90 -19.47
CA GLY A 150 -8.02 10.58 -20.50
C GLY A 150 -8.50 9.49 -21.45
N ASP A 151 -7.56 8.72 -21.99
CA ASP A 151 -7.84 7.64 -22.95
C ASP A 151 -8.88 6.66 -22.42
N GLN A 152 -9.82 6.30 -23.30
CA GLN A 152 -10.92 5.38 -23.01
C GLN A 152 -11.80 5.85 -21.83
N GLY A 153 -11.87 7.16 -21.57
CA GLY A 153 -12.71 7.76 -20.54
C GLY A 153 -12.16 7.66 -19.12
N ARG A 154 -10.90 7.25 -18.95
CA ARG A 154 -10.34 6.90 -17.63
C ARG A 154 -9.74 8.09 -16.94
N TYR A 155 -9.97 8.18 -15.64
CA TYR A 155 -9.38 9.22 -14.81
C TYR A 155 -8.03 8.78 -14.27
N SER A 156 -7.08 9.70 -14.31
CA SER A 156 -5.73 9.54 -13.79
C SER A 156 -5.18 10.91 -13.40
N ALA A 157 -4.13 10.98 -12.59
CA ALA A 157 -3.60 12.25 -12.09
C ALA A 157 -2.08 12.28 -12.09
N PHE A 158 -1.54 13.48 -12.32
CA PHE A 158 -0.10 13.79 -12.24
C PHE A 158 0.76 12.82 -13.05
N GLY A 159 0.27 12.43 -14.24
CA GLY A 159 1.00 11.55 -15.14
C GLY A 159 1.10 10.08 -14.68
N GLY A 160 0.57 9.74 -13.50
CA GLY A 160 0.46 8.37 -13.04
C GLY A 160 -0.68 7.66 -13.77
N GLY A 161 -0.49 6.39 -14.10
CA GLY A 161 -1.52 5.60 -14.76
C GLY A 161 -2.76 5.36 -13.88
N PRO A 162 -3.89 4.92 -14.47
CA PRO A 162 -5.14 4.64 -13.76
C PRO A 162 -5.00 3.60 -12.63
N ASN A 163 -4.03 2.68 -12.73
CA ASN A 163 -3.73 1.72 -11.66
C ASN A 163 -3.04 2.40 -10.45
N VAL A 164 -2.20 3.41 -10.69
CA VAL A 164 -1.62 4.22 -9.61
C VAL A 164 -2.73 5.04 -8.96
N PHE A 165 -3.60 5.66 -9.77
CA PHE A 165 -4.71 6.47 -9.28
C PHE A 165 -5.63 5.70 -8.33
N VAL A 166 -6.12 4.52 -8.72
CA VAL A 166 -6.98 3.68 -7.85
C VAL A 166 -6.26 3.22 -6.58
N ARG A 167 -4.95 2.96 -6.64
CA ARG A 167 -4.14 2.62 -5.45
C ARG A 167 -4.15 3.78 -4.46
N ILE A 168 -3.94 5.01 -4.93
CA ILE A 168 -3.99 6.21 -4.09
C ILE A 168 -5.41 6.43 -3.52
N MET A 169 -6.47 6.21 -4.29
CA MET A 169 -7.85 6.29 -3.78
C MET A 169 -8.11 5.26 -2.67
N GLY A 170 -7.68 4.01 -2.86
CA GLY A 170 -7.82 2.96 -1.85
C GLY A 170 -7.05 3.27 -0.56
N LEU A 171 -5.82 3.77 -0.69
CA LEU A 171 -5.03 4.24 0.47
C LEU A 171 -5.69 5.44 1.18
N GLY A 172 -6.27 6.37 0.42
CA GLY A 172 -7.06 7.48 0.96
C GLY A 172 -8.28 7.03 1.76
N ALA A 173 -9.01 6.02 1.27
CA ALA A 173 -10.14 5.43 1.98
C ALA A 173 -9.71 4.78 3.31
N ILE A 174 -8.61 4.02 3.30
CA ILE A 174 -8.05 3.41 4.52
C ILE A 174 -7.55 4.49 5.49
N ALA A 175 -6.97 5.59 4.99
CA ALA A 175 -6.53 6.72 5.79
C ALA A 175 -7.70 7.44 6.48
N ALA A 176 -8.78 7.71 5.75
CA ALA A 176 -10.01 8.30 6.30
C ALA A 176 -10.57 7.42 7.42
N LEU A 177 -10.59 6.10 7.21
CA LEU A 177 -11.05 5.14 8.22
C LEU A 177 -10.20 5.19 9.50
N LEU A 178 -8.87 5.20 9.38
CA LEU A 178 -8.00 5.31 10.54
C LEU A 178 -8.23 6.62 11.30
N ILE A 179 -8.26 7.75 10.59
CA ILE A 179 -8.43 9.07 11.20
C ILE A 179 -9.75 9.10 11.97
N HIS A 180 -10.82 8.56 11.40
CA HIS A 180 -12.09 8.40 12.11
C HIS A 180 -11.93 7.52 13.37
N LEU A 181 -11.32 6.33 13.26
CA LEU A 181 -11.12 5.44 14.40
C LEU A 181 -10.28 6.06 15.53
N ARG A 182 -9.39 7.01 15.21
CA ARG A 182 -8.50 7.66 16.18
C ARG A 182 -9.05 8.97 16.76
N THR A 183 -9.81 9.72 15.98
CA THR A 183 -10.28 11.07 16.35
C THR A 183 -11.78 11.15 16.53
N LEU A 184 -12.53 10.12 16.13
CA LEU A 184 -13.98 10.08 16.05
C LEU A 184 -14.60 11.17 15.16
N ASN A 185 -13.78 11.86 14.35
CA ASN A 185 -14.28 12.83 13.39
C ASN A 185 -15.05 12.09 12.29
N VAL A 186 -16.35 12.32 12.19
CA VAL A 186 -17.22 11.70 11.18
C VAL A 186 -17.11 12.38 9.82
N LEU A 187 -16.67 13.63 9.76
CA LEU A 187 -16.59 14.39 8.50
C LEU A 187 -15.58 13.77 7.54
N VAL A 188 -14.49 13.18 8.05
CA VAL A 188 -13.50 12.50 7.19
C VAL A 188 -14.07 11.28 6.48
N LEU A 189 -15.16 10.70 6.98
CA LEU A 189 -15.84 9.57 6.34
C LEU A 189 -16.65 9.99 5.11
N GLY A 190 -17.05 11.27 5.04
CA GLY A 190 -17.68 11.84 3.85
C GLY A 190 -16.78 11.80 2.60
N LEU A 191 -15.47 11.57 2.78
CA LEU A 191 -14.52 11.37 1.68
C LEU A 191 -14.54 9.94 1.11
N LEU A 192 -15.09 8.95 1.83
CA LEU A 192 -15.11 7.56 1.35
C LEU A 192 -15.87 7.41 0.02
N PRO A 193 -17.05 8.01 -0.17
CA PRO A 193 -17.75 7.95 -1.45
C PRO A 193 -17.00 8.64 -2.58
N ILE A 194 -16.27 9.72 -2.29
CA ILE A 194 -15.42 10.41 -3.26
C ILE A 194 -14.29 9.48 -3.72
N PHE A 195 -13.61 8.81 -2.80
CA PHE A 195 -12.55 7.85 -3.15
C PHE A 195 -13.12 6.61 -3.86
N ALA A 196 -14.31 6.14 -3.50
CA ALA A 196 -14.99 5.06 -4.20
C ALA A 196 -15.35 5.46 -5.64
N ALA A 197 -15.87 6.67 -5.85
CA ALA A 197 -16.13 7.22 -7.18
C ALA A 197 -14.83 7.35 -7.98
N GLY A 198 -13.77 7.90 -7.38
CA GLY A 198 -12.44 7.96 -8.01
C GLY A 198 -11.90 6.59 -8.41
N ALA A 199 -12.08 5.57 -7.56
CA ALA A 199 -11.70 4.20 -7.87
C ALA A 199 -12.46 3.66 -9.09
N VAL A 200 -13.76 3.93 -9.24
CA VAL A 200 -14.55 3.53 -10.41
C VAL A 200 -14.13 4.33 -11.66
N LEU A 201 -13.98 5.65 -11.53
CA LEU A 201 -13.56 6.55 -12.61
C LEU A 201 -12.17 6.20 -13.17
N SER A 202 -11.29 5.58 -12.39
CA SER A 202 -10.01 5.05 -12.87
C SER A 202 -10.16 4.01 -13.99
N GLY A 203 -11.32 3.33 -14.05
CA GLY A 203 -11.56 2.18 -14.93
C GLY A 203 -10.59 1.02 -14.68
N SER A 204 -9.94 0.94 -13.51
CA SER A 204 -9.03 -0.15 -13.14
C SER A 204 -9.80 -1.31 -12.51
N ARG A 205 -10.14 -2.33 -13.31
CA ARG A 205 -10.85 -3.54 -12.87
C ARG A 205 -10.14 -4.22 -11.68
N GLY A 206 -8.84 -4.44 -11.79
CA GLY A 206 -8.03 -5.05 -10.73
C GLY A 206 -7.97 -4.22 -9.44
N GLY A 207 -7.93 -2.89 -9.57
CA GLY A 207 -7.99 -1.99 -8.41
C GLY A 207 -9.35 -2.03 -7.71
N LEU A 208 -10.44 -2.12 -8.46
CA LEU A 208 -11.80 -2.27 -7.91
C LEU A 208 -11.97 -3.60 -7.18
N VAL A 209 -11.49 -4.70 -7.76
CA VAL A 209 -11.49 -6.01 -7.09
C VAL A 209 -10.69 -5.94 -5.79
N ALA A 210 -9.49 -5.35 -5.82
CA ALA A 210 -8.68 -5.17 -4.61
C ALA A 210 -9.41 -4.33 -3.55
N ALA A 211 -10.03 -3.22 -3.93
CA ALA A 211 -10.79 -2.38 -2.99
C ALA A 211 -11.98 -3.14 -2.38
N ALA A 212 -12.73 -3.89 -3.20
CA ALA A 212 -13.87 -4.68 -2.75
C ALA A 212 -13.44 -5.81 -1.79
N SER A 213 -12.39 -6.57 -2.13
CA SER A 213 -11.85 -7.62 -1.26
C SER A 213 -11.45 -7.08 0.12
N ILE A 214 -10.82 -5.91 0.16
CA ILE A 214 -10.40 -5.27 1.41
C ILE A 214 -11.58 -4.71 2.18
N ALA A 215 -12.60 -4.17 1.50
CA ALA A 215 -13.83 -3.75 2.15
C ALA A 215 -14.52 -4.92 2.86
N VAL A 216 -14.61 -6.09 2.21
CA VAL A 216 -15.17 -7.32 2.81
C VAL A 216 -14.43 -7.73 4.09
N ILE A 217 -13.09 -7.60 4.12
CA ILE A 217 -12.28 -7.91 5.30
C ILE A 217 -12.42 -6.82 6.38
N ALA A 218 -12.43 -5.55 5.98
CA ALA A 218 -12.43 -4.40 6.88
C ALA A 218 -13.78 -4.19 7.58
N VAL A 219 -14.90 -4.42 6.89
CA VAL A 219 -16.25 -4.13 7.37
C VAL A 219 -16.57 -4.87 8.68
N PRO A 220 -16.42 -6.21 8.79
CA PRO A 220 -16.67 -6.92 10.05
C PRO A 220 -15.77 -6.42 11.19
N ALA A 221 -14.50 -6.12 10.89
CA ALA A 221 -13.56 -5.58 11.87
C ALA A 221 -13.98 -4.18 12.36
N LEU A 222 -14.58 -3.38 11.48
CA LEU A 222 -15.10 -2.06 11.78
C LEU A 222 -16.39 -2.12 12.63
N PHE A 223 -17.35 -2.95 12.23
CA PHE A 223 -18.59 -3.17 12.97
C PHE A 223 -18.33 -3.58 14.43
N LYS A 224 -17.38 -4.50 14.64
CA LYS A 224 -16.96 -4.93 15.98
C LYS A 224 -16.39 -3.80 16.84
N ARG A 225 -15.74 -2.80 16.24
CA ARG A 225 -15.10 -1.68 16.96
C ARG A 225 -16.03 -0.50 17.22
N LEU A 226 -16.86 -0.15 16.25
CA LEU A 226 -17.74 1.02 16.34
C LEU A 226 -19.05 0.71 17.08
N GLY A 227 -19.48 -0.56 17.07
CA GLY A 227 -20.80 -0.96 17.55
C GLY A 227 -21.91 -0.59 16.56
N TRP A 228 -23.08 -1.20 16.71
CA TRP A 228 -24.13 -1.15 15.68
C TRP A 228 -24.64 0.27 15.40
N ARG A 229 -24.88 1.11 16.42
CA ARG A 229 -25.41 2.47 16.25
C ARG A 229 -24.51 3.37 15.40
N ARG A 230 -23.21 3.35 15.69
CA ARG A 230 -22.21 4.13 14.95
C ARG A 230 -21.98 3.55 13.56
N SER A 231 -22.04 2.22 13.44
CA SER A 231 -21.92 1.55 12.14
C SER A 231 -23.12 1.88 11.24
N PHE A 232 -24.32 2.01 11.81
CA PHE A 232 -25.51 2.47 11.08
C PHE A 232 -25.34 3.92 10.60
N GLY A 233 -24.94 4.84 11.47
CA GLY A 233 -24.65 6.22 11.07
C GLY A 233 -23.55 6.32 10.01
N PHE A 234 -22.51 5.48 10.12
CA PHE A 234 -21.47 5.32 9.10
C PHE A 234 -22.06 4.88 7.76
N SER A 235 -22.91 3.85 7.75
CA SER A 235 -23.57 3.37 6.53
C SER A 235 -24.44 4.46 5.89
N VAL A 236 -25.19 5.22 6.68
CA VAL A 236 -26.00 6.35 6.17
C VAL A 236 -25.12 7.42 5.52
N LEU A 237 -24.00 7.80 6.14
CA LEU A 237 -23.07 8.79 5.58
C LEU A 237 -22.44 8.30 4.27
N VAL A 238 -22.01 7.05 4.22
CA VAL A 238 -21.42 6.45 3.01
C VAL A 238 -22.46 6.37 1.89
N LEU A 239 -23.68 5.94 2.19
CA LEU A 239 -24.78 5.88 1.21
C LEU A 239 -25.16 7.28 0.71
N GLY A 240 -25.35 8.24 1.62
CA GLY A 240 -25.68 9.62 1.27
C GLY A 240 -24.61 10.29 0.40
N GLY A 241 -23.34 10.16 0.77
CA GLY A 241 -22.24 10.66 -0.06
C GLY A 241 -22.09 9.88 -1.38
N GLY A 242 -22.49 8.60 -1.41
CA GLY A 242 -22.57 7.80 -2.63
C GLY A 242 -23.60 8.36 -3.62
N VAL A 243 -24.79 8.71 -3.13
CA VAL A 243 -25.82 9.39 -3.92
C VAL A 243 -25.32 10.73 -4.44
N ILE A 244 -24.68 11.55 -3.59
CA ILE A 244 -24.11 12.84 -4.03
C ILE A 244 -23.03 12.64 -5.11
N SER A 245 -22.14 11.66 -4.92
CA SER A 245 -21.10 11.34 -5.90
C SER A 245 -21.70 10.84 -7.22
N PHE A 246 -22.77 10.06 -7.16
CA PHE A 246 -23.51 9.62 -8.34
C PHE A 246 -24.24 10.76 -9.04
N ILE A 247 -24.82 11.71 -8.31
CA ILE A 247 -25.41 12.91 -8.93
C ILE A 247 -24.32 13.73 -9.64
N ALA A 248 -23.15 13.91 -9.00
CA ALA A 248 -22.06 14.71 -9.55
C ALA A 248 -21.37 14.05 -10.76
N PHE A 249 -21.20 12.72 -10.76
CA PHE A 249 -20.40 12.00 -11.75
C PHE A 249 -21.15 10.88 -12.48
N GLY A 250 -22.47 10.76 -12.31
CA GLY A 250 -23.25 9.58 -12.68
C GLY A 250 -23.10 9.20 -14.16
N SER A 251 -23.14 10.17 -15.06
CA SER A 251 -22.95 9.92 -16.50
C SER A 251 -21.56 9.37 -16.83
N ALA A 252 -20.50 9.87 -16.17
CA ALA A 252 -19.14 9.40 -16.34
C ALA A 252 -18.95 8.02 -15.69
N LEU A 253 -19.47 7.83 -14.48
CA LEU A 253 -19.44 6.56 -13.75
C LEU A 253 -20.13 5.45 -14.55
N THR A 254 -21.35 5.69 -15.02
CA THR A 254 -22.11 4.72 -15.82
C THR A 254 -21.36 4.40 -17.11
N ARG A 255 -20.85 5.41 -17.82
CA ARG A 255 -20.11 5.19 -19.07
C ARG A 255 -18.84 4.35 -18.86
N VAL A 256 -18.01 4.72 -17.88
CA VAL A 256 -16.77 3.97 -17.58
C VAL A 256 -17.10 2.56 -17.11
N PHE A 257 -18.12 2.41 -16.26
CA PHE A 257 -18.53 1.09 -15.78
C PHE A 257 -19.08 0.22 -16.91
N GLU A 258 -19.99 0.74 -17.72
CA GLU A 258 -20.58 0.04 -18.85
C GLU A 258 -19.52 -0.37 -19.86
N GLN A 259 -18.66 0.57 -20.30
CA GLN A 259 -17.63 0.27 -21.28
C GLN A 259 -16.58 -0.72 -20.75
N ARG A 260 -16.09 -0.52 -19.52
CA ARG A 260 -14.94 -1.28 -19.01
C ARG A 260 -15.34 -2.58 -18.32
N VAL A 261 -16.43 -2.58 -17.58
CA VAL A 261 -16.89 -3.74 -16.80
C VAL A 261 -17.89 -4.55 -17.61
N VAL A 262 -18.91 -3.92 -18.20
CA VAL A 262 -19.95 -4.69 -18.90
C VAL A 262 -19.48 -5.11 -20.29
N LEU A 263 -19.25 -4.15 -21.19
CA LEU A 263 -18.93 -4.44 -22.59
C LEU A 263 -17.58 -5.17 -22.71
N LEU A 264 -16.48 -4.53 -22.33
CA LEU A 264 -15.16 -5.12 -22.53
C LEU A 264 -14.92 -6.41 -21.72
N THR A 265 -15.53 -6.59 -20.54
CA THR A 265 -15.26 -7.79 -19.73
C THR A 265 -16.27 -8.90 -19.95
N LEU A 266 -17.56 -8.58 -19.85
CA LEU A 266 -18.62 -9.59 -19.85
C LEU A 266 -19.08 -9.92 -21.27
N VAL A 267 -19.12 -8.94 -22.17
CA VAL A 267 -19.55 -9.14 -23.56
C VAL A 267 -18.38 -9.57 -24.44
N ASP A 268 -17.31 -8.77 -24.48
CA ASP A 268 -16.20 -8.99 -25.41
C ASP A 268 -15.17 -10.01 -24.90
N GLY A 269 -15.25 -10.41 -23.63
CA GLY A 269 -14.26 -11.29 -23.00
C GLY A 269 -12.83 -10.72 -23.00
N TYR A 270 -12.67 -9.40 -23.21
CA TYR A 270 -11.37 -8.76 -23.35
C TYR A 270 -10.61 -8.76 -22.02
N SER A 271 -9.61 -9.63 -21.94
CA SER A 271 -8.74 -9.80 -20.77
C SER A 271 -7.69 -8.69 -20.63
N SER A 272 -7.58 -7.77 -21.60
CA SER A 272 -6.46 -6.82 -21.72
C SER A 272 -5.10 -7.52 -21.89
N GLY A 273 -5.04 -8.57 -22.71
CA GLY A 273 -3.81 -9.34 -22.94
C GLY A 273 -3.40 -10.24 -21.78
N ARG A 274 -4.19 -10.32 -20.71
CA ARG A 274 -3.83 -11.04 -19.48
C ARG A 274 -3.77 -12.54 -19.68
N SER A 275 -4.59 -13.09 -20.57
CA SER A 275 -4.57 -14.51 -20.93
C SER A 275 -3.21 -14.91 -21.48
N GLU A 276 -2.70 -14.12 -22.41
CA GLU A 276 -1.42 -14.30 -23.08
C GLU A 276 -0.27 -14.08 -22.10
N ILE A 277 -0.34 -13.02 -21.28
CA ILE A 277 0.65 -12.72 -20.25
C ILE A 277 0.76 -13.88 -19.25
N VAL A 278 -0.37 -14.36 -18.74
CA VAL A 278 -0.42 -15.45 -17.75
C VAL A 278 0.07 -16.75 -18.37
N ALA A 279 -0.36 -17.08 -19.59
CA ALA A 279 0.07 -18.28 -20.29
C ALA A 279 1.59 -18.27 -20.49
N ALA A 280 2.16 -17.16 -20.99
CA ALA A 280 3.59 -17.03 -21.20
C ALA A 280 4.38 -17.13 -19.88
N ALA A 281 3.93 -16.47 -18.82
CA ALA A 281 4.61 -16.55 -17.52
C ALA A 281 4.59 -17.98 -16.94
N LEU A 282 3.46 -18.69 -17.10
CA LEU A 282 3.34 -20.09 -16.69
C LEU A 282 4.21 -21.01 -17.55
N ASP A 283 4.34 -20.75 -18.84
CA ASP A 283 5.21 -21.53 -19.72
C ASP A 283 6.68 -21.35 -19.37
N LEU A 284 7.12 -20.12 -19.08
CA LEU A 284 8.48 -19.89 -18.57
C LEU A 284 8.71 -20.63 -17.24
N PHE A 285 7.73 -20.59 -16.33
CA PHE A 285 7.82 -21.33 -15.07
C PHE A 285 7.87 -22.85 -15.29
N ARG A 286 7.08 -23.40 -16.22
CA ARG A 286 7.12 -24.84 -16.54
C ARG A 286 8.46 -25.28 -17.13
N GLN A 287 9.06 -24.43 -17.96
CA GLN A 287 10.36 -24.69 -18.58
C GLN A 287 11.53 -24.52 -17.60
N HIS A 288 11.41 -23.59 -16.65
CA HIS A 288 12.46 -23.26 -15.66
C HIS A 288 11.93 -23.29 -14.22
N PRO A 289 11.44 -24.45 -13.71
CA PRO A 289 10.62 -24.50 -12.51
C PRO A 289 11.36 -24.19 -11.21
N PHE A 290 12.67 -24.43 -11.13
CA PHE A 290 13.40 -24.31 -9.87
C PHE A 290 13.96 -22.90 -9.65
N ILE A 291 14.72 -22.40 -10.62
CA ILE A 291 15.44 -21.13 -10.52
C ILE A 291 14.87 -20.01 -11.40
N GLY A 292 13.89 -20.33 -12.26
CA GLY A 292 13.32 -19.37 -13.20
C GLY A 292 14.29 -18.96 -14.30
N VAL A 293 13.88 -17.97 -15.09
CA VAL A 293 14.67 -17.44 -16.20
C VAL A 293 15.61 -16.30 -15.82
N GLY A 294 15.65 -15.89 -14.55
CA GLY A 294 16.49 -14.79 -14.08
C GLY A 294 15.77 -13.44 -14.10
N LEU A 295 16.42 -12.43 -13.52
CA LEU A 295 15.84 -11.10 -13.29
C LEU A 295 15.43 -10.43 -14.60
N ASP A 296 14.18 -9.95 -14.68
CA ASP A 296 13.58 -9.39 -15.91
C ASP A 296 13.63 -10.35 -17.13
N GLY A 297 13.80 -11.65 -16.88
CA GLY A 297 13.88 -12.66 -17.94
C GLY A 297 12.55 -12.86 -18.67
N TYR A 298 11.41 -12.52 -18.05
CA TYR A 298 10.13 -12.49 -18.76
C TYR A 298 10.18 -11.51 -19.93
N TYR A 299 10.69 -10.30 -19.69
CA TYR A 299 10.83 -9.31 -20.76
C TYR A 299 11.84 -9.80 -21.82
N GLY A 300 12.99 -10.31 -21.37
CA GLY A 300 14.06 -10.76 -22.26
C GLY A 300 13.71 -11.97 -23.14
N LEU A 301 12.73 -12.80 -22.77
CA LEU A 301 12.34 -13.97 -23.58
C LEU A 301 10.98 -13.80 -24.28
N VAL A 302 10.07 -13.01 -23.71
CA VAL A 302 8.70 -12.87 -24.21
C VAL A 302 8.39 -11.41 -24.48
N GLY A 303 8.60 -10.56 -23.48
CA GLY A 303 8.08 -9.19 -23.45
C GLY A 303 8.57 -8.31 -24.59
N GLN A 304 9.86 -8.35 -24.90
CA GLN A 304 10.45 -7.56 -25.98
C GLN A 304 9.87 -7.90 -27.37
N TYR A 305 9.42 -9.14 -27.58
CA TYR A 305 8.87 -9.59 -28.86
C TYR A 305 7.35 -9.43 -28.94
N ALA A 306 6.66 -9.56 -27.80
CA ALA A 306 5.20 -9.48 -27.72
C ALA A 306 4.66 -8.08 -27.36
N GLY A 307 5.55 -7.11 -27.09
CA GLY A 307 5.16 -5.78 -26.60
C GLY A 307 4.58 -5.81 -25.19
N LEU A 308 5.03 -6.73 -24.34
CA LEU A 308 4.55 -6.93 -22.97
C LEU A 308 5.66 -6.58 -21.98
N GLU A 309 5.49 -5.53 -21.17
CA GLU A 309 6.59 -5.06 -20.32
C GLU A 309 6.91 -6.01 -19.15
N TYR A 310 5.91 -6.67 -18.56
CA TYR A 310 6.07 -7.57 -17.40
C TYR A 310 4.78 -8.40 -17.16
N PRO A 311 4.81 -9.45 -16.31
CA PRO A 311 3.66 -10.35 -16.08
C PRO A 311 2.40 -9.73 -15.44
N HIS A 312 2.42 -8.45 -15.08
CA HIS A 312 1.38 -7.71 -14.36
C HIS A 312 0.81 -8.42 -13.10
N ASN A 313 1.57 -9.35 -12.52
CA ASN A 313 1.22 -10.10 -11.33
C ASN A 313 2.50 -10.50 -10.59
N LEU A 314 2.65 -10.03 -9.35
CA LEU A 314 3.87 -10.23 -8.57
C LEU A 314 4.19 -11.73 -8.33
N PHE A 315 3.19 -12.60 -8.20
CA PHE A 315 3.42 -14.04 -8.01
C PHE A 315 3.85 -14.72 -9.30
N LEU A 316 3.26 -14.36 -10.44
CA LEU A 316 3.67 -14.88 -11.74
C LEU A 316 5.07 -14.40 -12.11
N ALA A 317 5.41 -13.13 -11.82
CA ALA A 317 6.76 -12.62 -11.99
C ALA A 317 7.77 -13.43 -11.15
N ALA A 318 7.50 -13.59 -9.85
CA ALA A 318 8.37 -14.36 -8.96
C ALA A 318 8.52 -15.83 -9.39
N ALA A 319 7.46 -16.44 -9.92
CA ALA A 319 7.50 -17.81 -10.44
C ALA A 319 8.27 -17.91 -11.77
N ALA A 320 7.98 -17.07 -12.75
CA ALA A 320 8.63 -17.13 -14.06
C ALA A 320 10.13 -16.81 -13.96
N GLU A 321 10.49 -15.75 -13.23
CA GLU A 321 11.85 -15.22 -13.20
C GLU A 321 12.70 -15.83 -12.09
N GLY A 322 12.11 -16.14 -10.93
CA GLY A 322 12.82 -16.71 -9.79
C GLY A 322 12.53 -18.19 -9.54
N GLY A 323 11.65 -18.82 -10.33
CA GLY A 323 11.24 -20.21 -10.14
C GLY A 323 10.49 -20.43 -8.83
N LEU A 324 10.44 -21.70 -8.41
CA LEU A 324 9.82 -22.10 -7.15
C LEU A 324 10.56 -21.45 -5.96
N ILE A 325 11.87 -21.29 -6.05
CA ILE A 325 12.67 -20.66 -4.99
C ILE A 325 12.26 -19.20 -4.81
N GLY A 326 12.20 -18.43 -5.89
CA GLY A 326 11.78 -17.03 -5.86
C GLY A 326 10.35 -16.86 -5.34
N LEU A 327 9.42 -17.71 -5.79
CA LEU A 327 8.04 -17.70 -5.31
C LEU A 327 7.96 -18.01 -3.80
N VAL A 328 8.65 -19.05 -3.32
CA VAL A 328 8.67 -19.39 -1.89
C VAL A 328 9.28 -18.25 -1.06
N LEU A 329 10.41 -17.69 -1.50
CA LEU A 329 11.07 -16.58 -0.80
C LEU A 329 10.19 -15.32 -0.75
N LEU A 330 9.35 -15.07 -1.75
CA LEU A 330 8.33 -14.01 -1.70
C LEU A 330 7.20 -14.33 -0.70
N LEU A 331 6.71 -15.57 -0.68
CA LEU A 331 5.57 -15.96 0.16
C LEU A 331 5.92 -16.03 1.65
N LEU A 332 7.16 -16.38 2.02
CA LEU A 332 7.61 -16.47 3.41
C LEU A 332 7.43 -15.17 4.22
N PRO A 333 7.93 -13.99 3.81
CA PRO A 333 7.72 -12.75 4.54
C PRO A 333 6.25 -12.32 4.57
N LEU A 334 5.47 -12.58 3.51
CA LEU A 334 4.02 -12.27 3.47
C LEU A 334 3.24 -13.12 4.49
N THR A 335 3.48 -14.43 4.50
CA THR A 335 2.85 -15.36 5.45
C THR A 335 3.32 -15.09 6.88
N PHE A 336 4.58 -14.69 7.08
CA PHE A 336 5.08 -14.26 8.39
C PHE A 336 4.31 -13.04 8.92
N VAL A 337 4.09 -12.00 8.10
CA VAL A 337 3.29 -10.83 8.49
C VAL A 337 1.88 -11.25 8.88
N ALA A 338 1.22 -12.04 8.03
CA ALA A 338 -0.14 -12.50 8.27
C ALA A 338 -0.24 -13.32 9.58
N THR A 339 0.65 -14.30 9.77
CA THR A 339 0.64 -15.15 10.97
C THR A 339 0.95 -14.36 12.24
N CYS A 340 1.90 -13.41 12.20
CA CYS A 340 2.24 -12.56 13.33
C CYS A 340 1.05 -11.69 13.77
N LEU A 341 0.32 -11.12 12.82
CA LEU A 341 -0.82 -10.24 13.09
C LEU A 341 -2.09 -11.01 13.46
N LEU A 342 -2.34 -12.16 12.82
CA LEU A 342 -3.53 -12.98 13.08
C LEU A 342 -3.45 -13.79 14.38
N ARG A 343 -2.27 -14.32 14.73
CA ARG A 343 -2.04 -14.97 16.04
C ARG A 343 -1.83 -13.96 17.16
N GLY A 344 -1.71 -12.69 16.80
CA GLY A 344 -1.51 -11.59 17.71
C GLY A 344 -2.75 -11.29 18.57
N ARG A 345 -2.54 -10.37 19.51
CA ARG A 345 -3.59 -9.74 20.31
C ARG A 345 -4.52 -8.91 19.40
N PRO A 346 -5.70 -8.46 19.88
CA PRO A 346 -6.55 -7.56 19.11
C PRO A 346 -5.73 -6.37 18.59
N LEU A 347 -5.75 -6.19 17.26
CA LEU A 347 -4.93 -5.19 16.58
C LEU A 347 -5.29 -3.78 17.08
N THR A 348 -4.33 -2.87 17.15
CA THR A 348 -4.68 -1.44 17.28
C THR A 348 -5.30 -0.93 15.99
N ALA A 349 -5.96 0.23 15.99
CA ALA A 349 -6.48 0.82 14.75
C ALA A 349 -5.36 1.08 13.73
N VAL A 350 -4.20 1.55 14.19
CA VAL A 350 -3.01 1.80 13.35
C VAL A 350 -2.52 0.50 12.71
N THR A 351 -2.35 -0.54 13.53
CA THR A 351 -1.90 -1.85 13.06
C THR A 351 -2.88 -2.45 12.05
N LEU A 352 -4.19 -2.37 12.33
CA LEU A 352 -5.22 -2.87 11.43
C LEU A 352 -5.20 -2.13 10.08
N CYS A 353 -5.22 -0.81 10.08
CA CYS A 353 -5.24 -0.04 8.83
C CYS A 353 -3.93 -0.17 8.04
N ALA A 354 -2.77 -0.25 8.71
CA ALA A 354 -1.51 -0.55 8.03
C ALA A 354 -1.54 -1.94 7.40
N TRP A 355 -2.06 -2.94 8.10
CA TRP A 355 -2.20 -4.28 7.53
C TRP A 355 -3.18 -4.32 6.36
N LEU A 356 -4.34 -3.65 6.46
CA LEU A 356 -5.30 -3.52 5.36
C LEU A 356 -4.69 -2.80 4.15
N ALA A 357 -3.86 -1.78 4.35
CA ALA A 357 -3.15 -1.09 3.27
C ALA A 357 -2.11 -2.00 2.61
N SER A 358 -1.36 -2.79 3.38
CA SER A 358 -0.43 -3.79 2.85
C SER A 358 -1.16 -4.86 2.03
N LEU A 359 -2.28 -5.40 2.54
CA LEU A 359 -3.11 -6.37 1.83
C LEU A 359 -3.74 -5.77 0.56
N PHE A 360 -4.23 -4.54 0.62
CA PHE A 360 -4.77 -3.83 -0.54
C PHE A 360 -3.74 -3.71 -1.65
N MET A 361 -2.52 -3.30 -1.31
CA MET A 361 -1.42 -3.20 -2.26
C MET A 361 -1.00 -4.57 -2.79
N LEU A 362 -1.03 -5.62 -1.97
CA LEU A 362 -0.74 -6.99 -2.40
C LEU A 362 -1.76 -7.48 -3.43
N VAL A 363 -3.05 -7.37 -3.13
CA VAL A 363 -4.11 -7.77 -4.08
C VAL A 363 -4.03 -6.91 -5.35
N SER A 364 -3.80 -5.60 -5.23
CA SER A 364 -3.62 -4.72 -6.39
C SER A 364 -2.40 -5.11 -7.24
N SER A 365 -1.33 -5.64 -6.62
CA SER A 365 -0.12 -6.11 -7.32
C SER A 365 -0.29 -7.45 -8.02
N MET A 366 -1.43 -8.13 -7.83
CA MET A 366 -1.81 -9.29 -8.64
C MET A 366 -2.37 -8.90 -10.01
N PHE A 367 -2.69 -7.62 -10.20
CA PHE A 367 -3.31 -7.13 -11.43
C PHE A 367 -2.49 -6.07 -12.16
N SER A 368 -1.45 -5.51 -11.54
CA SER A 368 -0.61 -4.47 -12.13
C SER A 368 0.72 -4.35 -11.39
N GLY A 369 1.74 -3.89 -12.11
CA GLY A 369 3.06 -3.60 -11.58
C GLY A 369 4.00 -4.78 -11.52
N ASP A 370 5.25 -4.46 -11.21
CA ASP A 370 6.41 -5.34 -11.09
C ASP A 370 6.93 -5.38 -9.64
N TYR A 371 8.18 -5.81 -9.44
CA TYR A 371 8.80 -5.82 -8.12
C TYR A 371 8.90 -4.45 -7.47
N TYR A 372 9.24 -3.39 -8.22
CA TYR A 372 9.36 -2.05 -7.66
C TYR A 372 8.00 -1.48 -7.24
N ASP A 373 6.93 -1.85 -7.95
CA ASP A 373 5.57 -1.48 -7.56
C ASP A 373 5.07 -2.16 -6.29
N SER A 374 5.74 -3.23 -5.84
CA SER A 374 5.46 -3.88 -4.56
C SER A 374 5.88 -3.05 -3.33
N ARG A 375 6.57 -1.91 -3.53
CA ARG A 375 7.13 -1.06 -2.44
C ARG A 375 6.15 -0.72 -1.32
N PHE A 376 4.90 -0.42 -1.65
CA PHE A 376 3.90 -0.09 -0.64
C PHE A 376 3.41 -1.31 0.14
N ILE A 377 3.47 -2.53 -0.42
CA ILE A 377 3.18 -3.77 0.34
C ILE A 377 4.11 -3.83 1.55
N TRP A 378 5.41 -3.68 1.29
CA TRP A 378 6.46 -3.79 2.29
C TRP A 378 6.48 -2.60 3.25
N PHE A 379 6.30 -1.38 2.76
CA PHE A 379 6.16 -0.18 3.60
C PHE A 379 5.06 -0.37 4.65
N PHE A 380 3.86 -0.78 4.22
CA PHE A 380 2.74 -0.97 5.13
C PHE A 380 2.85 -2.24 5.97
N ALA A 381 3.51 -3.29 5.50
CA ALA A 381 3.81 -4.48 6.32
C ALA A 381 4.75 -4.14 7.49
N ILE A 382 5.80 -3.36 7.21
CA ILE A 382 6.72 -2.83 8.23
C ILE A 382 5.97 -1.93 9.21
N ALA A 383 5.07 -1.06 8.72
CA ALA A 383 4.22 -0.23 9.55
C ALA A 383 3.31 -1.06 10.48
N ALA A 384 2.72 -2.14 9.97
CA ALA A 384 1.86 -3.02 10.75
C ALA A 384 2.66 -3.74 11.86
N LEU A 385 3.80 -4.36 11.51
CA LEU A 385 4.64 -5.08 12.48
C LEU A 385 5.23 -4.15 13.56
N SER A 386 5.77 -2.99 13.15
CA SER A 386 6.34 -2.01 14.09
C SER A 386 5.29 -1.46 15.05
N SER A 387 4.10 -1.11 14.57
CA SER A 387 3.00 -0.63 15.42
C SER A 387 2.46 -1.72 16.37
N ALA A 388 2.43 -2.98 15.94
CA ALA A 388 2.03 -4.11 16.76
C ALA A 388 3.00 -4.37 17.94
N SER A 389 4.32 -4.27 17.69
CA SER A 389 5.35 -4.44 18.72
C SER A 389 5.22 -3.43 19.85
N ALA A 390 4.88 -2.18 19.53
CA ALA A 390 4.67 -1.11 20.50
C ALA A 390 3.50 -1.41 21.45
N ALA A 391 2.40 -1.91 20.89
CA ALA A 391 1.20 -2.25 21.65
C ALA A 391 1.42 -3.42 22.62
N ALA A 392 2.39 -4.29 22.36
CA ALA A 392 2.76 -5.36 23.28
C ALA A 392 3.41 -4.84 24.57
N GLY A 393 4.10 -3.69 24.51
CA GLY A 393 4.86 -3.10 25.62
C GLY A 393 4.18 -1.93 26.38
N SER A 394 3.04 -1.40 25.92
CA SER A 394 2.45 -0.19 26.51
C SER A 394 1.54 -0.45 27.74
N PRO A 395 1.62 0.38 28.81
CA PRO A 395 0.77 0.30 30.01
C PRO A 395 -0.68 0.79 29.84
N GLU A 396 -1.11 1.28 28.66
CA GLU A 396 -2.53 1.59 28.37
C GLU A 396 -3.49 0.39 28.61
N ARG A 397 -2.93 -0.83 28.63
CA ARG A 397 -3.60 -2.06 29.07
C ARG A 397 -4.11 -2.02 30.51
N GLY A 398 -3.48 -1.27 31.40
CA GLY A 398 -3.94 -1.11 32.78
C GLY A 398 -5.32 -0.43 32.82
N ARG A 399 -5.51 0.63 32.02
CA ARG A 399 -6.77 1.40 32.01
C ARG A 399 -7.95 0.67 31.35
N ALA A 400 -7.72 -0.12 30.30
CA ALA A 400 -8.79 -0.91 29.68
C ALA A 400 -9.25 -2.08 30.56
N LYS A 401 -8.32 -2.72 31.32
CA LYS A 401 -8.68 -3.71 32.33
C LYS A 401 -9.37 -3.08 33.54
N LEU A 402 -8.91 -1.93 34.01
CA LEU A 402 -9.55 -1.19 35.12
C LEU A 402 -10.97 -0.75 34.79
N ASN A 403 -11.23 -0.24 33.57
CA ASN A 403 -12.59 0.15 33.16
C ASN A 403 -13.55 -1.02 32.98
N ASN A 404 -13.06 -2.22 32.66
CA ASN A 404 -13.89 -3.42 32.62
C ASN A 404 -14.09 -4.03 34.01
N SER A 405 -13.12 -3.93 34.91
CA SER A 405 -13.25 -4.36 36.32
C SER A 405 -14.13 -3.43 37.15
N ALA A 406 -14.19 -2.13 36.83
CA ALA A 406 -15.07 -1.17 37.50
C ALA A 406 -16.56 -1.38 37.15
N LYS A 407 -16.85 -2.06 36.04
CA LYS A 407 -18.22 -2.43 35.65
C LYS A 407 -18.72 -3.73 36.30
N SER A 408 -17.86 -4.48 36.99
CA SER A 408 -18.21 -5.74 37.67
C SER A 408 -18.30 -5.61 39.19
N LEU A 409 -18.20 -4.41 39.76
CA LEU A 409 -18.47 -4.21 41.18
C LEU A 409 -20.00 -4.15 41.40
N PRO A 410 -20.58 -5.02 42.23
CA PRO A 410 -22.00 -4.95 42.56
C PRO A 410 -22.32 -3.61 43.21
N ARG A 411 -23.40 -2.96 42.76
CA ARG A 411 -23.95 -1.78 43.45
C ARG A 411 -24.36 -2.23 44.85
N ILE A 412 -23.60 -1.81 45.85
CA ILE A 412 -24.04 -1.87 47.25
C ILE A 412 -25.18 -0.86 47.36
N THR A 413 -26.41 -1.35 47.46
CA THR A 413 -27.57 -0.54 47.83
C THR A 413 -27.42 -0.11 49.29
N PRO A 414 -27.59 1.19 49.61
CA PRO A 414 -27.60 1.63 51.00
C PRO A 414 -28.87 1.11 51.69
N LEU A 415 -28.68 0.65 52.93
CA LEU A 415 -29.71 0.20 53.86
C LEU A 415 -30.67 1.32 54.26
#